data_AF-A0A2V9UEC0-F1
#
_entry.id   AF-A0A2V9UEC0-F1
#
_cell.length_a   1.000
_cell.length_b   1.000
_cell.length_c   1.000
_cell.angle_alpha   90.00
_cell.angle_beta   90.00
_cell.angle_gamma   90.00
#
_symmetry.space_group_name_H-M   'P 1'
#
loop_
_entity.id
_entity.type
_entity.pdbx_description
1 polymer ?
#
loop_
_entity_poly.entity_id
_entity_poly.type
_entity_poly.pdbx_seq_one_letter_code
_entity_poly.pdbx_strand_id
1 'polypeptide(L)'
;MVNKFAPRDADTDKRNKLKVENPAEPEFRALEGNLDATGRRFAIVVARFNAFITERLLQSACDGLLRSGASREDIEIARVPGALEIPSAARTLALTKKYNAIVCLGCLLRGDTAHYDVIVNEVTRGIGQSAQETGVPHAFGVLTCDTLEQAIDRAGLKMGNKGFEAALAAVEMASLRQAISSQPSAVSKTQIPPSGRNDKPKKKMKRRK
;
A
#
# COMPACT_ATOMS: atom_id res chain seq x y z
N MET A 1 -50.25 -68.13 -8.42
CA MET A 1 -49.98 -66.80 -9.00
C MET A 1 -49.46 -65.89 -7.90
N VAL A 2 -48.23 -65.38 -8.07
CA VAL A 2 -47.70 -64.02 -7.73
C VAL A 2 -48.44 -63.21 -6.63
N ASN A 3 -47.81 -62.50 -5.69
CA ASN A 3 -46.43 -62.03 -5.56
C ASN A 3 -46.16 -61.58 -4.11
N LYS A 4 -44.91 -61.76 -3.64
CA LYS A 4 -44.30 -61.01 -2.53
C LYS A 4 -44.21 -59.52 -2.91
N PHE A 5 -44.50 -58.60 -1.99
CA PHE A 5 -43.87 -57.29 -2.00
C PHE A 5 -43.49 -56.87 -0.58
N ALA A 6 -42.18 -56.85 -0.36
CA ALA A 6 -41.46 -56.33 0.79
C ALA A 6 -41.49 -54.78 0.79
N PRO A 7 -41.23 -54.12 1.94
CA PRO A 7 -41.17 -52.67 2.03
C PRO A 7 -40.01 -52.13 1.17
N ARG A 8 -40.28 -51.05 0.40
CA ARG A 8 -39.25 -50.36 -0.38
C ARG A 8 -38.41 -49.49 0.55
N ASP A 9 -37.12 -49.78 0.54
CA ASP A 9 -36.04 -49.07 1.22
C ASP A 9 -36.03 -47.58 0.89
N ALA A 10 -35.78 -46.77 1.92
CA ALA A 10 -35.50 -45.35 1.80
C ALA A 10 -34.16 -45.15 1.08
N ASP A 11 -34.24 -44.78 -0.20
CA ASP A 11 -33.09 -44.44 -1.01
C ASP A 11 -32.46 -43.13 -0.51
N THR A 12 -31.18 -43.27 -0.16
CA THR A 12 -30.30 -42.27 0.40
C THR A 12 -30.04 -41.10 -0.58
N ASP A 13 -30.38 -39.88 -0.16
CA ASP A 13 -30.07 -38.60 -0.82
C ASP A 13 -28.53 -38.40 -0.90
N LYS A 14 -27.91 -38.95 -1.95
CA LYS A 14 -26.52 -38.68 -2.33
C LYS A 14 -26.44 -37.29 -2.95
N ARG A 15 -26.32 -36.25 -2.11
CA ARG A 15 -25.96 -34.90 -2.56
C ARG A 15 -24.55 -34.91 -3.15
N ASN A 16 -24.51 -34.83 -4.47
CA ASN A 16 -23.31 -34.65 -5.27
C ASN A 16 -22.63 -33.32 -4.88
N LYS A 17 -21.48 -33.39 -4.17
CA LYS A 17 -20.67 -32.21 -3.89
C LYS A 17 -19.90 -31.84 -5.16
N LEU A 18 -20.30 -30.77 -5.85
CA LEU A 18 -19.41 -30.14 -6.84
C LEU A 18 -18.12 -29.74 -6.12
N LYS A 19 -17.00 -30.39 -6.46
CA LYS A 19 -15.68 -29.89 -6.10
C LYS A 19 -15.40 -28.70 -7.01
N VAL A 20 -15.35 -27.51 -6.44
CA VAL A 20 -14.78 -26.35 -7.12
C VAL A 20 -13.29 -26.61 -7.22
N GLU A 21 -12.84 -27.09 -8.38
CA GLU A 21 -11.42 -27.16 -8.69
C GLU A 21 -10.94 -25.74 -8.94
N ASN A 22 -10.25 -25.15 -7.96
CA ASN A 22 -9.51 -23.93 -8.19
C ASN A 22 -8.43 -24.22 -9.24
N PRO A 23 -8.22 -23.36 -10.24
CA PRO A 23 -7.17 -23.54 -11.21
C PRO A 23 -5.82 -23.64 -10.48
N ALA A 24 -4.95 -24.55 -10.94
CA ALA A 24 -3.62 -24.71 -10.37
C ALA A 24 -2.89 -23.36 -10.42
N GLU A 25 -2.52 -22.84 -9.25
CA GLU A 25 -1.78 -21.58 -9.17
C GLU A 25 -0.41 -21.77 -9.83
N PRO A 26 -0.03 -20.93 -10.80
CA PRO A 26 1.30 -21.01 -11.37
C PRO A 26 2.36 -20.69 -10.30
N GLU A 27 3.38 -21.55 -10.15
CA GLU A 27 4.47 -21.37 -9.18
C GLU A 27 5.43 -20.23 -9.61
N PHE A 28 5.02 -18.98 -9.37
CA PHE A 28 5.89 -17.81 -9.54
C PHE A 28 6.51 -17.42 -8.20
N ARG A 29 7.78 -17.00 -8.21
CA ARG A 29 8.39 -16.32 -7.07
C ARG A 29 7.79 -14.92 -6.94
N ALA A 30 6.88 -14.73 -5.99
CA ALA A 30 6.27 -13.44 -5.69
C ALA A 30 6.96 -12.73 -4.49
N LEU A 31 7.03 -11.41 -4.56
CA LEU A 31 7.32 -10.56 -3.40
C LEU A 31 6.03 -9.87 -3.01
N GLU A 32 5.60 -10.07 -1.77
CA GLU A 32 4.30 -9.61 -1.29
C GLU A 32 4.46 -8.78 -0.01
N GLY A 33 3.54 -7.84 0.18
CA GLY A 33 3.38 -7.16 1.46
C GLY A 33 2.54 -8.01 2.41
N ASN A 34 2.76 -7.87 3.71
CA ASN A 34 1.84 -8.39 4.71
C ASN A 34 1.14 -7.23 5.43
N LEU A 35 0.09 -7.54 6.18
CA LEU A 35 -0.69 -6.55 6.95
C LEU A 35 -0.16 -6.37 8.39
N ASP A 36 1.16 -6.47 8.58
CA ASP A 36 1.81 -6.27 9.88
C ASP A 36 2.46 -4.88 9.98
N ALA A 37 1.88 -4.09 10.89
CA ALA A 37 2.27 -2.72 11.19
C ALA A 37 3.19 -2.62 12.42
N THR A 38 3.54 -3.73 13.06
CA THR A 38 4.38 -3.76 14.27
C THR A 38 5.73 -3.09 14.04
N GLY A 39 6.07 -2.11 14.87
CA GLY A 39 7.34 -1.36 14.78
C GLY A 39 7.47 -0.46 13.55
N ARG A 40 6.37 -0.19 12.84
CA ARG A 40 6.34 0.74 11.69
C ARG A 40 5.67 2.05 12.08
N ARG A 41 6.18 3.15 11.54
CA ARG A 41 5.65 4.50 11.72
C ARG A 41 4.83 4.96 10.52
N PHE A 42 3.69 5.58 10.79
CA PHE A 42 2.77 6.08 9.78
C PHE A 42 2.45 7.55 10.05
N ALA A 43 2.35 8.32 8.98
CA ALA A 43 1.73 9.64 9.04
C ALA A 43 0.38 9.61 8.33
N ILE A 44 -0.62 10.29 8.89
CA ILE A 44 -1.92 10.50 8.26
C ILE A 44 -2.06 11.98 7.97
N VAL A 45 -2.22 12.33 6.69
CA VAL A 45 -2.55 13.69 6.27
C VAL A 45 -4.04 13.75 6.00
N VAL A 46 -4.78 14.58 6.73
CA VAL A 46 -6.23 14.67 6.63
C VAL A 46 -6.70 16.10 6.38
N ALA A 47 -7.52 16.29 5.36
CA ALA A 47 -8.19 17.57 5.09
C ALA A 47 -9.30 17.87 6.09
N ARG A 48 -9.38 19.12 6.55
CA ARG A 48 -10.48 19.63 7.40
C ARG A 48 -11.74 19.93 6.60
N PHE A 49 -11.60 20.30 5.34
CA PHE A 49 -12.75 20.47 4.44
C PHE A 49 -13.52 19.15 4.31
N ASN A 50 -14.85 19.20 4.37
CA ASN A 50 -15.73 18.03 4.47
C ASN A 50 -15.50 17.14 5.72
N ALA A 51 -15.20 17.75 6.88
CA ALA A 51 -14.96 17.07 8.17
C ALA A 51 -15.99 15.98 8.54
N PHE A 52 -17.27 16.17 8.20
CA PHE A 52 -18.30 15.16 8.42
C PHE A 52 -17.97 13.79 7.80
N ILE A 53 -17.25 13.81 6.67
CA ILE A 53 -16.75 12.62 5.97
C ILE A 53 -15.30 12.32 6.38
N THR A 54 -14.42 13.32 6.34
CA THR A 54 -12.97 13.07 6.53
C THR A 54 -12.61 12.61 7.93
N GLU A 55 -13.36 13.00 8.97
CA GLU A 55 -13.15 12.46 10.32
C GLU A 55 -13.54 10.99 10.43
N ARG A 56 -14.55 10.53 9.68
CA ARG A 56 -14.92 9.10 9.62
C ARG A 56 -13.86 8.28 8.91
N LEU A 57 -13.27 8.84 7.84
CA LEU A 57 -12.13 8.24 7.16
C LEU A 57 -10.93 8.15 8.12
N LEU A 58 -10.63 9.22 8.86
CA LEU A 58 -9.53 9.26 9.83
C LEU A 58 -9.71 8.21 10.92
N GLN A 59 -10.89 8.16 11.55
CA GLN A 59 -11.18 7.20 12.62
C GLN A 59 -10.95 5.75 12.15
N SER A 60 -11.46 5.42 10.96
CA SER A 60 -11.28 4.08 10.41
C SER A 60 -9.86 3.82 9.91
N ALA A 61 -9.14 4.82 9.41
CA ALA A 61 -7.71 4.67 9.10
C ALA A 61 -6.89 4.34 10.35
N CYS A 62 -7.14 5.07 11.46
CA CYS A 62 -6.52 4.77 12.74
C CYS A 62 -6.89 3.36 13.24
N ASP A 63 -8.17 2.95 13.14
CA ASP A 63 -8.58 1.58 13.48
C ASP A 63 -7.82 0.53 12.67
N GLY A 64 -7.70 0.74 11.34
CA GLY A 64 -6.95 -0.15 10.46
C GLY A 64 -5.49 -0.31 10.88
N LEU A 65 -4.79 0.80 11.13
CA LEU A 65 -3.40 0.77 11.58
C LEU A 65 -3.23 0.06 12.92
N LEU A 66 -4.08 0.38 13.91
CA LEU A 66 -4.02 -0.22 15.23
C LEU A 66 -4.29 -1.73 15.19
N ARG A 67 -5.29 -2.17 14.41
CA ARG A 67 -5.63 -3.59 14.24
C ARG A 67 -4.57 -4.36 13.45
N SER A 68 -3.77 -3.68 12.64
CA SER A 68 -2.60 -4.23 11.99
C SER A 68 -1.35 -4.26 12.89
N GLY A 69 -1.42 -3.77 14.13
CA GLY A 69 -0.32 -3.85 15.10
C GLY A 69 0.53 -2.59 15.26
N ALA A 70 0.14 -1.45 14.65
CA ALA A 70 0.80 -0.19 14.92
C ALA A 70 0.54 0.27 16.36
N SER A 71 1.56 0.81 17.04
CA SER A 71 1.36 1.49 18.32
C SER A 71 0.81 2.91 18.10
N ARG A 72 0.14 3.48 19.10
CA ARG A 72 -0.48 4.82 18.99
C ARG A 72 0.57 5.92 18.77
N GLU A 73 1.71 5.78 19.43
CA GLU A 73 2.86 6.69 19.32
C GLU A 73 3.54 6.65 17.95
N ASP A 74 3.30 5.60 17.16
CA ASP A 74 3.84 5.45 15.81
C ASP A 74 2.90 6.00 14.73
N ILE A 75 1.75 6.57 15.12
CA ILE A 75 0.77 7.19 14.21
C ILE A 75 0.75 8.70 14.45
N GLU A 76 1.27 9.47 13.49
CA GLU A 76 1.22 10.93 13.54
C GLU A 76 0.12 11.49 12.62
N ILE A 77 -0.66 12.47 13.10
CA ILE A 77 -1.77 13.06 12.33
C ILE A 77 -1.46 14.51 11.99
N ALA A 78 -1.34 14.81 10.70
CA ALA A 78 -1.20 16.15 10.16
C ALA A 78 -2.54 16.62 9.55
N ARG A 79 -3.08 17.72 10.07
CA ARG A 79 -4.34 18.30 9.59
C ARG A 79 -4.07 19.46 8.64
N VAL A 80 -4.60 19.38 7.43
CA VAL A 80 -4.49 20.44 6.40
C VAL A 80 -5.84 21.10 6.13
N PRO A 81 -5.89 22.35 5.60
CA PRO A 81 -7.14 23.04 5.35
C PRO A 81 -8.07 22.29 4.38
N GLY A 82 -7.58 21.96 3.18
CA GLY A 82 -8.32 21.24 2.14
C GLY A 82 -7.51 20.13 1.48
N ALA A 83 -8.11 19.46 0.50
CA ALA A 83 -7.46 18.34 -0.18
C ALA A 83 -6.26 18.79 -1.03
N LEU A 84 -6.27 20.03 -1.53
CA LEU A 84 -5.21 20.58 -2.37
C LEU A 84 -3.87 20.69 -1.64
N GLU A 85 -3.88 20.83 -0.32
CA GLU A 85 -2.68 20.89 0.50
C GLU A 85 -2.13 19.51 0.90
N ILE A 86 -2.90 18.43 0.69
CA ILE A 86 -2.48 17.06 1.06
C ILE A 86 -1.14 16.66 0.40
N PRO A 87 -0.92 16.84 -0.93
CA PRO A 87 0.35 16.51 -1.56
C PRO A 87 1.57 17.17 -0.89
N SER A 88 1.47 18.47 -0.59
CA SER A 88 2.58 19.25 -0.03
C SER A 88 2.92 18.79 1.40
N ALA A 89 1.90 18.59 2.24
CA ALA A 89 2.09 18.09 3.60
C ALA A 89 2.64 16.66 3.61
N ALA A 90 2.10 15.78 2.76
CA ALA A 90 2.57 14.40 2.64
C ALA A 90 4.04 14.34 2.18
N ARG A 91 4.41 15.15 1.17
CA ARG A 91 5.80 15.26 0.71
C ARG A 91 6.73 15.72 1.83
N THR A 92 6.33 16.76 2.56
CA THR A 92 7.11 17.30 3.69
C THR A 92 7.36 16.23 4.74
N LEU A 93 6.33 15.47 5.11
CA LEU A 93 6.43 14.36 6.08
C LEU A 93 7.31 13.23 5.56
N ALA A 94 7.16 12.82 4.30
CA ALA A 94 7.98 11.76 3.69
C ALA A 94 9.46 12.12 3.66
N LEU A 95 9.79 13.39 3.37
CA LEU A 95 11.17 13.87 3.35
C LEU A 95 11.86 13.86 4.72
N THR A 96 11.11 13.82 5.82
CA THR A 96 11.69 13.62 7.16
C THR A 96 12.31 12.23 7.34
N LYS A 97 11.95 11.25 6.48
CA LYS A 97 12.35 9.84 6.55
C LYS A 97 11.98 9.14 7.86
N LYS A 98 11.05 9.70 8.63
CA LYS A 98 10.58 9.12 9.91
C LYS A 98 9.50 8.06 9.74
N TYR A 99 8.77 8.10 8.63
CA TYR A 99 7.59 7.26 8.38
C TYR A 99 7.87 6.21 7.31
N ASN A 100 7.28 5.04 7.51
CA ASN A 100 7.33 3.92 6.58
C ASN A 100 6.29 4.05 5.46
N ALA A 101 5.15 4.69 5.73
CA ALA A 101 4.14 5.06 4.74
C ALA A 101 3.31 6.26 5.21
N ILE A 102 2.61 6.89 4.27
CA ILE A 102 1.70 8.01 4.52
C ILE A 102 0.29 7.65 4.06
N VAL A 103 -0.72 7.97 4.85
CA VAL A 103 -2.13 7.83 4.48
C VAL A 103 -2.69 9.21 4.16
N CYS A 104 -3.14 9.42 2.93
CA CYS A 104 -3.67 10.69 2.45
C CYS A 104 -5.21 10.65 2.45
N LEU A 105 -5.87 11.42 3.31
CA LEU A 105 -7.31 11.39 3.51
C LEU A 105 -7.97 12.72 3.15
N GLY A 106 -9.04 12.65 2.37
CA GLY A 106 -9.81 13.82 1.95
C GLY A 106 -11.16 13.44 1.38
N CYS A 107 -11.99 14.45 1.11
CA CYS A 107 -13.26 14.26 0.43
C CYS A 107 -13.54 15.47 -0.46
N LEU A 108 -13.70 15.22 -1.75
CA LEU A 108 -14.07 16.18 -2.77
C LEU A 108 -15.45 15.79 -3.29
N LEU A 109 -16.37 16.76 -3.20
CA LEU A 109 -17.73 16.62 -3.70
C LEU A 109 -17.88 17.52 -4.92
N ARG A 110 -18.44 16.99 -6.01
CA ARG A 110 -18.70 17.76 -7.22
C ARG A 110 -19.70 18.88 -6.90
N GLY A 111 -19.38 20.07 -7.38
CA GLY A 111 -20.28 21.22 -7.37
C GLY A 111 -20.55 21.70 -8.81
N ASP A 112 -21.06 22.91 -8.95
CA ASP A 112 -21.55 23.43 -10.23
C ASP A 112 -20.46 23.95 -11.18
N THR A 113 -19.20 23.97 -10.72
CA THR A 113 -18.09 24.55 -11.48
C THR A 113 -17.00 23.52 -11.75
N ALA A 114 -16.15 23.81 -12.75
CA ALA A 114 -14.98 23.01 -13.08
C ALA A 114 -13.93 22.91 -11.96
N HIS A 115 -14.11 23.64 -10.85
CA HIS A 115 -13.21 23.62 -9.70
C HIS A 115 -12.97 22.21 -9.15
N TYR A 116 -14.01 21.36 -9.15
CA TYR A 116 -13.88 19.97 -8.73
C TYR A 116 -12.85 19.21 -9.57
N ASP A 117 -12.95 19.28 -10.90
CA ASP A 117 -12.09 18.52 -11.81
C ASP A 117 -10.64 19.01 -11.72
N VAL A 118 -10.42 20.32 -11.55
CA VAL A 118 -9.09 20.88 -11.33
C VAL A 118 -8.47 20.33 -10.04
N ILE A 119 -9.20 20.36 -8.92
CA ILE A 119 -8.66 19.90 -7.64
C ILE A 119 -8.44 18.38 -7.64
N VAL A 120 -9.38 17.58 -8.12
CA VAL A 120 -9.23 16.11 -8.14
C VAL A 120 -7.99 15.70 -8.91
N ASN A 121 -7.76 16.29 -10.08
CA ASN A 121 -6.59 16.00 -10.91
C ASN A 121 -5.28 16.41 -10.24
N GLU A 122 -5.22 17.61 -9.67
CA GLU A 122 -4.01 18.13 -9.01
C GLU A 122 -3.67 17.36 -7.71
N VAL A 123 -4.68 17.01 -6.92
CA VAL A 123 -4.49 16.22 -5.68
C VAL A 123 -4.02 14.82 -6.02
N THR A 124 -4.67 14.15 -6.97
CA THR A 124 -4.31 12.77 -7.37
C THR A 124 -2.89 12.74 -7.95
N ARG A 125 -2.57 13.67 -8.86
CA ARG A 125 -1.22 13.79 -9.44
C ARG A 125 -0.19 14.11 -8.37
N GLY A 126 -0.46 15.08 -7.50
CA GLY A 126 0.46 15.52 -6.47
C GLY A 126 0.80 14.44 -5.44
N ILE A 127 -0.19 13.65 -4.99
CA ILE A 127 0.05 12.52 -4.08
C ILE A 127 0.93 11.46 -4.76
N GLY A 128 0.60 11.08 -5.99
CA GLY A 128 1.37 10.09 -6.75
C GLY A 128 2.80 10.54 -7.01
N GLN A 129 2.99 11.79 -7.45
CA GLN A 129 4.30 12.37 -7.68
C GLN A 129 5.13 12.44 -6.39
N SER A 130 4.53 12.88 -5.28
CA SER A 130 5.19 12.89 -3.96
C SER A 130 5.69 11.50 -3.57
N ALA A 131 4.87 10.47 -3.73
CA ALA A 131 5.27 9.09 -3.43
C ALA A 131 6.44 8.62 -4.28
N GLN A 132 6.43 8.94 -5.58
CA GLN A 132 7.50 8.58 -6.52
C GLN A 132 8.81 9.31 -6.20
N GLU A 133 8.77 10.62 -5.96
CA GLU A 133 9.97 11.42 -5.68
C GLU A 133 10.62 11.08 -4.35
N THR A 134 9.81 10.83 -3.32
CA THR A 134 10.32 10.55 -1.96
C THR A 134 10.64 9.08 -1.75
N GLY A 135 10.08 8.19 -2.58
CA GLY A 135 10.17 6.74 -2.44
C GLY A 135 9.44 6.21 -1.19
N VAL A 136 8.66 7.03 -0.48
CA VAL A 136 7.80 6.61 0.64
C VAL A 136 6.41 6.33 0.07
N PRO A 137 5.79 5.17 0.33
CA PRO A 137 4.44 4.88 -0.15
C PRO A 137 3.43 5.88 0.40
N HIS A 138 2.57 6.42 -0.47
CA HIS A 138 1.43 7.25 -0.07
C HIS A 138 0.14 6.51 -0.47
N ALA A 139 -0.65 6.08 0.50
CA ALA A 139 -1.95 5.48 0.25
C ALA A 139 -3.01 6.55 -0.03
N PHE A 140 -3.84 6.31 -1.05
CA PHE A 140 -4.82 7.26 -1.53
C PHE A 140 -6.21 6.97 -0.93
N GLY A 141 -6.59 7.76 0.08
CA GLY A 141 -7.91 7.75 0.71
C GLY A 141 -8.68 9.06 0.52
N VAL A 142 -8.49 9.72 -0.63
CA VAL A 142 -9.26 10.92 -1.00
C VAL A 142 -10.50 10.48 -1.78
N LEU A 143 -11.68 10.72 -1.21
CA LEU A 143 -12.95 10.46 -1.89
C LEU A 143 -13.20 11.52 -2.97
N THR A 144 -13.58 11.06 -4.15
CA THR A 144 -13.97 11.89 -5.30
C THR A 144 -15.38 11.47 -5.69
N CYS A 145 -16.39 12.21 -5.24
CA CYS A 145 -17.79 11.79 -5.36
C CYS A 145 -18.64 12.90 -6.00
N ASP A 146 -19.67 12.49 -6.74
CA ASP A 146 -20.63 13.42 -7.32
C ASP A 146 -21.68 13.86 -6.30
N THR A 147 -21.96 13.02 -5.30
CA THR A 147 -22.98 13.31 -4.27
C THR A 147 -22.47 13.04 -2.86
N LEU A 148 -23.09 13.70 -1.87
CA LEU A 148 -22.82 13.45 -0.46
C LEU A 148 -23.14 12.00 -0.07
N GLU A 149 -24.22 11.42 -0.59
CA GLU A 149 -24.60 10.03 -0.31
C GLU A 149 -23.51 9.04 -0.73
N GLN A 150 -22.92 9.23 -1.92
CA GLN A 150 -21.79 8.40 -2.37
C GLN A 150 -20.58 8.47 -1.43
N ALA A 151 -20.33 9.66 -0.85
CA ALA A 151 -19.24 9.86 0.10
C ALA A 151 -19.54 9.19 1.45
N ILE A 152 -20.78 9.27 1.95
CA ILE A 152 -21.20 8.58 3.18
C ILE A 152 -21.09 7.06 3.00
N ASP A 153 -21.55 6.52 1.88
CA ASP A 153 -21.48 5.08 1.58
C ASP A 153 -20.05 4.55 1.58
N ARG A 154 -19.06 5.39 1.24
CA ARG A 154 -17.62 5.08 1.22
C ARG A 154 -16.88 5.44 2.51
N ALA A 155 -17.57 6.03 3.49
CA ALA A 155 -17.00 6.46 4.77
C ALA A 155 -17.58 5.65 5.96
N GLY A 156 -17.94 4.38 5.73
CA GLY A 156 -18.35 3.44 6.77
C GLY A 156 -19.81 3.00 6.74
N LEU A 157 -20.55 3.25 5.66
CA LEU A 157 -21.86 2.63 5.43
C LEU A 157 -21.74 1.45 4.45
N LYS A 158 -22.43 1.49 3.31
CA LYS A 158 -22.69 0.32 2.47
C LYS A 158 -21.43 -0.23 1.77
N MET A 159 -20.51 0.65 1.38
CA MET A 159 -19.35 0.31 0.56
C MET A 159 -18.05 0.21 1.38
N GLY A 160 -18.17 0.00 2.69
CA GLY A 160 -17.04 -0.01 3.61
C GLY A 160 -16.50 1.40 3.90
N ASN A 161 -15.24 1.48 4.30
CA ASN A 161 -14.59 2.74 4.65
C ASN A 161 -13.25 2.87 3.93
N LYS A 162 -13.13 3.85 3.03
CA LYS A 162 -11.91 4.08 2.25
C LYS A 162 -10.72 4.57 3.07
N GLY A 163 -10.94 5.11 4.26
CA GLY A 163 -9.87 5.40 5.21
C GLY A 163 -9.25 4.12 5.78
N PHE A 164 -10.07 3.12 6.12
CA PHE A 164 -9.59 1.80 6.55
C PHE A 164 -8.81 1.09 5.44
N GLU A 165 -9.37 1.06 4.23
CA GLU A 165 -8.70 0.45 3.07
C GLU A 165 -7.37 1.15 2.75
N ALA A 166 -7.33 2.48 2.79
CA ALA A 166 -6.09 3.24 2.58
C ALA A 166 -5.05 2.95 3.68
N ALA A 167 -5.46 2.78 4.93
CA ALA A 167 -4.56 2.36 6.00
C ALA A 167 -3.98 0.96 5.75
N LEU A 168 -4.79 -0.02 5.36
CA LEU A 168 -4.30 -1.36 5.04
C LEU A 168 -3.33 -1.34 3.85
N ALA A 169 -3.66 -0.61 2.79
CA ALA A 169 -2.76 -0.43 1.66
C ALA A 169 -1.43 0.23 2.07
N ALA A 170 -1.44 1.17 3.02
CA ALA A 170 -0.22 1.78 3.54
C ALA A 170 0.65 0.78 4.31
N VAL A 171 0.03 -0.09 5.13
CA VAL A 171 0.74 -1.16 5.86
C VAL A 171 1.37 -2.13 4.88
N GLU A 172 0.59 -2.61 3.92
CA GLU A 172 1.04 -3.60 2.93
C GLU A 172 2.17 -3.03 2.07
N MET A 173 2.04 -1.79 1.59
CA MET A 173 3.08 -1.14 0.79
C MET A 173 4.33 -0.82 1.59
N ALA A 174 4.21 -0.50 2.88
CA ALA A 174 5.36 -0.37 3.76
C ALA A 174 6.12 -1.70 3.88
N SER A 175 5.39 -2.82 4.02
CA SER A 175 5.97 -4.16 4.06
C SER A 175 6.62 -4.56 2.75
N LEU A 176 5.89 -4.40 1.64
CA LEU A 176 6.37 -4.74 0.30
C LEU A 176 7.62 -3.95 -0.05
N ARG A 177 7.66 -2.65 0.23
CA ARG A 177 8.85 -1.82 0.01
C ARG A 177 10.08 -2.38 0.73
N GLN A 178 9.91 -2.84 1.98
CA GLN A 178 10.98 -3.47 2.73
C GLN A 178 11.43 -4.77 2.05
N ALA A 179 10.49 -5.66 1.71
CA ALA A 179 10.76 -6.93 1.04
C ALA A 179 11.50 -6.77 -0.30
N ILE A 180 11.15 -5.74 -1.09
CA ILE A 180 11.84 -5.37 -2.33
C ILE A 180 13.25 -4.85 -2.04
N SER A 181 13.41 -3.96 -1.06
CA SER A 181 14.71 -3.35 -0.72
C SER A 181 15.71 -4.32 -0.09
N SER A 182 15.22 -5.37 0.59
CA SER A 182 16.04 -6.39 1.23
C SER A 182 16.51 -7.48 0.27
N GLN A 183 16.16 -7.40 -1.02
CA GLN A 183 16.69 -8.33 -2.00
C GLN A 183 18.21 -8.18 -2.10
N PRO A 184 18.98 -9.28 -2.07
CA PRO A 184 20.39 -9.22 -2.40
C PRO A 184 20.51 -8.68 -3.83
N SER A 185 21.17 -7.54 -3.98
CA SER A 185 21.43 -6.96 -5.29
C SER A 185 22.21 -7.99 -6.13
N ALA A 186 21.74 -8.28 -7.35
CA ALA A 186 22.45 -9.14 -8.30
C ALA A 186 23.84 -8.60 -8.70
N VAL A 187 24.21 -7.41 -8.23
CA VAL A 187 25.54 -6.81 -8.37
C VAL A 187 26.41 -7.18 -7.16
N SER A 188 26.76 -8.46 -7.03
CA SER A 188 27.83 -8.90 -6.14
C SER A 188 28.81 -9.80 -6.89
N LYS A 189 29.95 -9.20 -7.26
CA LYS A 189 31.25 -9.82 -7.51
C LYS A 189 31.34 -10.90 -8.61
N THR A 190 31.10 -10.54 -9.86
CA THR A 190 31.74 -11.25 -10.98
C THR A 190 33.07 -10.57 -11.32
N GLN A 191 34.14 -11.14 -10.78
CA GLN A 191 35.49 -11.19 -11.34
C GLN A 191 35.92 -10.02 -12.25
N ILE A 192 36.59 -9.01 -11.67
CA ILE A 192 37.64 -8.30 -12.42
C ILE A 192 38.88 -9.22 -12.32
N PRO A 193 39.38 -9.82 -13.40
CA PRO A 193 40.66 -10.52 -13.35
C PRO A 193 41.74 -9.50 -12.96
N PRO A 194 42.72 -9.83 -12.11
CA PRO A 194 43.82 -8.92 -11.87
C PRO A 194 44.52 -8.66 -13.21
N SER A 195 44.41 -7.41 -13.70
CA SER A 195 45.18 -6.95 -14.85
C SER A 195 46.65 -7.17 -14.52
N GLY A 196 47.29 -8.13 -15.20
CA GLY A 196 48.71 -8.38 -15.06
C GLY A 196 49.52 -7.13 -15.39
N ARG A 197 50.00 -6.43 -14.37
CA ARG A 197 51.10 -5.46 -14.54
C ARG A 197 52.35 -6.25 -14.84
N ASN A 198 52.76 -6.20 -16.10
CA ASN A 198 54.02 -6.77 -16.56
C ASN A 198 55.16 -5.80 -16.17
N ASP A 199 55.49 -5.74 -14.87
CA ASP A 199 56.65 -5.00 -14.39
C ASP A 199 57.92 -5.81 -14.69
N LYS A 200 58.53 -5.56 -15.85
CA LYS A 200 59.89 -6.02 -16.14
C LYS A 200 60.86 -5.35 -15.14
N PRO A 201 61.75 -6.09 -14.46
CA PRO A 201 62.71 -5.47 -13.56
C PRO A 201 63.78 -4.71 -14.37
N LYS A 202 63.87 -3.39 -14.14
CA LYS A 202 64.99 -2.55 -14.63
C LYS A 202 66.29 -3.03 -13.97
N LYS A 203 67.23 -3.52 -14.78
CA LYS A 203 68.61 -3.83 -14.38
C LYS A 203 69.24 -2.63 -13.65
N LYS A 204 69.66 -2.83 -12.39
CA LYS A 204 70.50 -1.89 -11.64
C LYS A 204 71.85 -1.76 -12.35
N MET A 205 72.12 -0.61 -12.97
CA MET A 205 73.44 -0.24 -13.47
C MET A 205 74.26 0.29 -12.29
N LYS A 206 75.22 -0.50 -11.81
CA LYS A 206 76.25 -0.09 -10.85
C LYS A 206 77.11 1.00 -11.49
N ARG A 207 77.10 2.22 -10.96
CA ARG A 207 78.20 3.17 -11.17
C ARG A 207 79.22 3.00 -10.04
N ARG A 208 80.42 2.56 -10.43
CA ARG A 208 81.63 2.52 -9.59
C ARG A 208 82.23 3.92 -9.55
N LYS A 209 82.68 4.30 -8.34
CA LYS A 209 83.62 5.35 -7.94
C LYS A 209 83.36 6.77 -8.47
#